data_AF-X1V7Z3-F1
#
_entry.id   AF-X1V7Z3-F1
#
_cell.length_a   1.000
_cell.length_b   1.000
_cell.length_c   1.000
_cell.angle_alpha   90.00
_cell.angle_beta   90.00
_cell.angle_gamma   90.00
#
_symmetry.space_group_name_H-M   'P 1'
#
loop_
_entity.id
_entity.type
_entity.pdbx_description
1 polymer ?
#
loop_
_entity_poly.entity_id
_entity_poly.type
_entity_poly.pdbx_seq_one_letter_code
_entity_poly.pdbx_strand_id
1 'polypeptide(L)'
;MIKKYISLIVFVSVLLTGLTGCYKEKEWSEDYDIDYPVSTITNVSPMKQNIGGSVTITGTNLELVTSVSLGNLRCEITSQSTSSIVFTVPEDAQNNFLSVENKYGRVFVYEENVFVPIP
;
A
#
# COMPACT_ATOMS: atom_id res chain seq x y z
N MET A 1 44.50 0.25 -59.31
CA MET A 1 44.45 -0.38 -57.97
C MET A 1 43.96 0.57 -56.84
N ILE A 2 43.87 1.90 -57.03
CA ILE A 2 43.46 2.87 -56.00
C ILE A 2 41.94 2.88 -55.68
N LYS A 3 41.05 2.64 -56.66
CA LYS A 3 39.58 2.74 -56.47
C LYS A 3 38.98 1.69 -55.51
N LYS A 4 39.67 0.57 -55.31
CA LYS A 4 39.25 -0.55 -54.44
C LYS A 4 39.45 -0.21 -52.95
N TYR A 5 40.43 0.63 -52.64
CA TYR A 5 40.72 1.09 -51.28
C TYR A 5 39.82 2.25 -50.85
N ILE A 6 39.39 3.10 -51.80
CA ILE A 6 38.47 4.22 -51.51
C ILE A 6 37.11 3.71 -51.01
N SER A 7 36.56 2.66 -51.64
CA SER A 7 35.30 2.03 -51.19
C SER A 7 35.45 1.31 -49.84
N LEU A 8 36.63 0.73 -49.55
CA LEU A 8 36.92 0.06 -48.29
C LEU A 8 37.08 1.07 -47.14
N ILE A 9 37.75 2.21 -47.40
CA ILE A 9 37.98 3.28 -46.42
C ILE A 9 36.66 3.95 -46.02
N VAL A 10 35.75 4.19 -46.98
CA VAL A 10 34.42 4.77 -46.70
C VAL A 10 33.55 3.81 -45.87
N PHE A 11 33.64 2.50 -46.12
CA PHE A 11 32.89 1.49 -45.36
C PHE A 11 33.42 1.32 -43.93
N VAL A 12 34.76 1.33 -43.76
CA VAL A 12 35.41 1.29 -42.44
C VAL A 12 35.11 2.55 -41.63
N SER A 13 35.04 3.73 -42.27
CA SER A 13 34.67 4.97 -41.57
C SER A 13 33.20 4.98 -41.12
N VAL A 14 32.29 4.44 -41.93
CA VAL A 14 30.85 4.32 -41.57
C VAL A 14 30.66 3.31 -40.44
N LEU A 15 31.41 2.21 -40.45
CA LEU A 15 31.46 1.22 -39.36
C LEU A 15 32.03 1.78 -38.06
N LEU A 16 33.06 2.63 -38.12
CA LEU A 16 33.61 3.28 -36.92
C LEU A 16 32.67 4.35 -36.34
N THR A 17 31.97 5.12 -37.17
CA THR A 17 30.98 6.10 -36.69
C THR A 17 29.69 5.47 -36.16
N GLY A 18 29.38 4.23 -36.56
CA GLY A 18 28.25 3.45 -36.04
C GLY A 18 28.46 2.88 -34.64
N LEU A 19 29.69 2.92 -34.10
CA LEU A 19 30.01 2.44 -32.75
C LEU A 19 30.06 3.56 -31.69
N THR A 20 29.94 4.84 -32.09
CA THR A 20 29.74 5.97 -31.15
C THR A 20 28.29 6.43 -31.13
N GLY A 21 27.35 5.54 -31.46
CA GLY A 21 26.05 5.60 -30.82
C GLY A 21 26.26 5.24 -29.35
N CYS A 22 26.39 6.23 -28.48
CA CYS A 22 26.15 6.01 -27.05
C CYS A 22 24.65 5.79 -26.90
N TYR A 23 24.17 4.62 -27.35
CA TYR A 23 22.78 4.23 -27.22
C TYR A 23 22.55 3.95 -25.74
N LYS A 24 22.31 5.01 -24.96
CA LYS A 24 21.48 4.87 -23.77
C LYS A 24 20.06 4.60 -24.26
N GLU A 25 19.80 3.37 -24.68
CA GLU A 25 18.44 2.92 -24.91
C GLU A 25 17.85 2.67 -23.54
N LYS A 26 17.27 3.74 -23.01
CA LYS A 26 16.26 3.81 -21.96
C LYS A 26 16.09 2.49 -21.20
N GLU A 27 16.68 2.44 -20.01
CA GLU A 27 16.18 1.59 -18.93
C GLU A 27 14.68 1.88 -18.79
N TRP A 28 13.84 1.05 -19.40
CA TRP A 28 12.41 1.02 -19.13
C TRP A 28 12.22 0.34 -17.77
N SER A 29 12.59 1.07 -16.73
CA SER A 29 12.01 0.96 -15.40
C SER A 29 11.94 2.39 -14.87
N GLU A 30 11.09 3.21 -15.51
CA GLU A 30 10.52 4.31 -14.73
C GLU A 30 9.78 3.62 -13.59
N ASP A 31 10.35 3.75 -12.39
CA ASP A 31 9.76 3.30 -11.14
C ASP A 31 8.46 4.07 -10.99
N TYR A 32 7.36 3.49 -11.47
CA TYR A 32 6.04 4.07 -11.34
C TYR A 32 5.66 3.97 -9.85
N ASP A 33 6.03 5.00 -9.08
CA ASP A 33 5.57 5.14 -7.69
C ASP A 33 4.07 5.48 -7.72
N ILE A 34 3.26 4.42 -7.70
CA ILE A 34 1.81 4.55 -7.62
C ILE A 34 1.46 4.85 -6.16
N ASP A 35 1.12 6.11 -5.87
CA ASP A 35 0.66 6.53 -4.55
C ASP A 35 -0.77 6.03 -4.28
N TYR A 36 -0.88 4.80 -3.79
CA TYR A 36 -2.17 4.24 -3.37
C TYR A 36 -2.66 4.91 -2.08
N PRO A 37 -3.98 5.19 -1.96
CA PRO A 37 -4.51 5.82 -0.75
C PRO A 37 -4.27 4.95 0.50
N VAL A 38 -3.94 5.60 1.62
CA VAL A 38 -3.84 5.00 2.97
C VAL A 38 -5.15 5.23 3.71
N SER A 39 -5.64 4.22 4.41
CA SER A 39 -6.73 4.37 5.39
C SER A 39 -6.13 4.70 6.75
N THR A 40 -6.61 5.75 7.42
CA THR A 40 -6.08 6.17 8.72
C THR A 40 -7.16 6.19 9.79
N ILE A 41 -6.76 5.88 11.03
CA ILE A 41 -7.64 5.94 12.19
C ILE A 41 -7.28 7.21 12.98
N THR A 42 -8.28 8.05 13.26
CA THR A 42 -8.12 9.26 14.09
C THR A 42 -8.75 9.10 15.47
N ASN A 43 -9.75 8.23 15.61
CA ASN A 43 -10.36 7.95 16.90
C ASN A 43 -11.01 6.56 16.90
N VAL A 44 -11.07 5.97 18.08
CA VAL A 44 -11.85 4.76 18.35
C VAL A 44 -12.70 5.01 19.60
N SER A 45 -14.00 4.74 19.51
CA SER A 45 -14.93 4.93 20.61
C SER A 45 -16.04 3.87 20.65
N PRO A 46 -16.31 3.25 21.82
CA PRO A 46 -15.51 3.34 23.05
C PRO A 46 -14.20 2.54 22.96
N MET A 47 -13.17 2.92 23.72
CA MET A 47 -11.90 2.17 23.85
C MET A 47 -12.02 0.92 24.76
N LYS A 48 -13.14 0.80 25.47
CA LYS A 48 -13.44 -0.31 26.36
C LYS A 48 -14.88 -0.76 26.10
N GLN A 49 -15.08 -2.03 25.76
CA GLN A 49 -16.39 -2.55 25.35
C GLN A 49 -16.51 -4.04 25.63
N ASN A 50 -17.74 -4.50 25.85
CA ASN A 50 -18.06 -5.92 26.03
C ASN A 50 -17.78 -6.73 24.76
N ILE A 51 -17.43 -8.00 24.93
CA ILE A 51 -17.40 -8.97 23.82
C ILE A 51 -18.78 -8.98 23.12
N GLY A 52 -18.79 -8.94 21.79
CA GLY A 52 -19.99 -8.78 20.96
C GLY A 52 -20.56 -7.36 20.91
N GLY A 53 -20.04 -6.41 21.69
CA GLY A 53 -20.45 -5.01 21.66
C GLY A 53 -19.96 -4.28 20.40
N SER A 54 -20.65 -3.21 20.02
CA SER A 54 -20.27 -2.38 18.88
C SER A 54 -19.23 -1.32 19.27
N VAL A 55 -18.27 -1.10 18.39
CA VAL A 55 -17.23 -0.07 18.49
C VAL A 55 -17.17 0.71 17.18
N THR A 56 -16.96 2.03 17.27
CA THR A 56 -16.84 2.92 16.11
C THR A 56 -15.40 3.39 15.96
N ILE A 57 -14.88 3.27 14.75
CA ILE A 57 -13.61 3.85 14.29
C ILE A 57 -13.96 5.05 13.43
N THR A 58 -13.33 6.20 13.67
CA THR A 58 -13.40 7.35 12.76
C THR A 58 -12.05 7.61 12.13
N GLY A 59 -12.05 8.12 10.89
CA GLY A 59 -10.82 8.26 10.13
C GLY A 59 -11.02 8.78 8.71
N THR A 60 -10.08 8.45 7.83
CA THR A 60 -10.15 8.75 6.39
C THR A 60 -9.98 7.50 5.54
N ASN A 61 -10.53 7.54 4.33
CA ASN A 61 -10.46 6.45 3.35
C ASN A 61 -10.92 5.11 3.93
N LEU A 62 -11.90 5.15 4.85
CA LEU A 62 -12.35 3.97 5.58
C LEU A 62 -13.25 3.08 4.72
N GLU A 63 -13.80 3.57 3.61
CA GLU A 63 -14.53 2.80 2.60
C GLU A 63 -13.64 1.81 1.84
N LEU A 64 -12.32 2.01 1.89
CA LEU A 64 -11.33 1.14 1.25
C LEU A 64 -10.89 -0.01 2.15
N VAL A 65 -11.24 0.03 3.44
CA VAL A 65 -10.86 -0.97 4.44
C VAL A 65 -11.52 -2.30 4.12
N THR A 66 -10.72 -3.36 4.05
CA THR A 66 -11.18 -4.74 3.84
C THR A 66 -11.13 -5.54 5.14
N SER A 67 -10.39 -5.10 6.16
CA SER A 67 -10.34 -5.76 7.46
C SER A 67 -10.12 -4.78 8.61
N VAL A 68 -10.75 -5.08 9.74
CA VAL A 68 -10.42 -4.51 11.06
C VAL A 68 -9.91 -5.67 11.91
N SER A 69 -8.81 -5.47 12.63
CA SER A 69 -8.25 -6.47 13.53
C SER A 69 -7.97 -5.89 14.91
N LEU A 70 -8.18 -6.70 15.95
CA LEU A 70 -7.73 -6.46 17.32
C LEU A 70 -6.58 -7.43 17.60
N GLY A 71 -5.34 -6.95 17.49
CA GLY A 71 -4.18 -7.83 17.43
C GLY A 71 -4.27 -8.80 16.25
N ASN A 72 -4.33 -10.10 16.54
CA ASN A 72 -4.45 -11.16 15.53
C ASN A 72 -5.90 -11.60 15.27
N LEU A 73 -6.88 -11.05 15.99
CA LEU A 73 -8.28 -11.40 15.85
C LEU A 73 -8.96 -10.47 14.85
N ARG A 74 -9.64 -11.06 13.86
CA ARG A 74 -10.41 -10.29 12.88
C ARG A 74 -11.76 -9.89 13.48
N CYS A 75 -12.09 -8.61 13.39
CA CYS A 75 -13.39 -8.08 13.81
C CYS A 75 -14.39 -8.14 12.66
N GLU A 76 -15.67 -8.33 12.98
CA GLU A 76 -16.75 -8.23 11.99
C GLU A 76 -17.17 -6.78 11.80
N ILE A 77 -17.12 -6.30 10.56
CA ILE A 77 -17.56 -4.95 10.18
C ILE A 77 -19.06 -5.00 9.93
N THR A 78 -19.82 -4.21 10.69
CA THR A 78 -21.30 -4.13 10.60
C THR A 78 -21.78 -2.93 9.80
N SER A 79 -20.98 -1.87 9.72
CA SER A 79 -21.25 -0.69 8.90
C SER A 79 -19.95 -0.02 8.50
N GLN A 80 -19.93 0.58 7.31
CA GLN A 80 -18.75 1.22 6.74
C GLN A 80 -19.15 2.41 5.86
N SER A 81 -18.44 3.51 6.02
CA SER A 81 -18.52 4.71 5.21
C SER A 81 -17.12 5.26 4.94
N THR A 82 -17.02 6.41 4.28
CA THR A 82 -15.72 7.02 3.96
C THR A 82 -14.92 7.47 5.19
N SER A 83 -15.60 7.76 6.30
CA SER A 83 -15.00 8.30 7.52
C SER A 83 -15.38 7.56 8.80
N SER A 84 -16.16 6.48 8.72
CA SER A 84 -16.59 5.70 9.86
C SER A 84 -16.66 4.20 9.55
N ILE A 85 -16.18 3.38 10.48
CA ILE A 85 -16.41 1.93 10.50
C ILE A 85 -17.02 1.57 11.85
N VAL A 86 -18.08 0.77 11.83
CA VAL A 86 -18.62 0.13 13.03
C VAL A 86 -18.30 -1.35 12.96
N PHE A 87 -17.66 -1.88 14.00
CA PHE A 87 -17.33 -3.30 14.11
C PHE A 87 -17.82 -3.89 15.43
N THR A 88 -17.91 -5.21 15.50
CA THR A 88 -18.22 -5.96 16.73
C THR A 88 -16.94 -6.52 17.35
N VAL A 89 -16.84 -6.42 18.68
CA VAL A 89 -15.72 -7.00 19.42
C VAL A 89 -15.77 -8.53 19.30
N PRO A 90 -14.73 -9.19 18.76
CA PRO A 90 -14.75 -10.63 18.55
C PRO A 90 -14.71 -11.41 19.87
N GLU A 91 -15.08 -12.69 19.81
CA GLU A 91 -14.81 -13.64 20.89
C GLU A 91 -13.30 -13.76 21.15
N ASP A 92 -12.93 -14.11 22.38
CA ASP A 92 -11.54 -14.22 22.84
C ASP A 92 -10.69 -12.95 22.70
N ALA A 93 -11.33 -11.79 22.51
CA ALA A 93 -10.67 -10.50 22.45
C ALA A 93 -9.81 -10.27 23.71
N GLN A 94 -8.56 -9.89 23.49
CA GLN A 94 -7.61 -9.50 24.54
C GLN A 94 -7.17 -8.05 24.33
N ASN A 95 -6.55 -7.48 25.37
CA ASN A 95 -5.99 -6.14 25.29
C ASN A 95 -4.95 -6.06 24.16
N ASN A 96 -5.24 -5.25 23.14
CA ASN A 96 -4.35 -5.09 22.00
C ASN A 96 -4.63 -3.79 21.24
N PHE A 97 -3.76 -3.45 20.30
CA PHE A 97 -4.00 -2.38 19.34
C PHE A 97 -4.98 -2.81 18.26
N LEU A 98 -5.72 -1.82 17.76
CA LEU A 98 -6.56 -1.99 16.59
C LEU A 98 -5.76 -1.70 15.33
N SER A 99 -6.01 -2.45 14.27
CA SER A 99 -5.47 -2.18 12.95
C SER A 99 -6.54 -2.29 11.88
N VAL A 100 -6.32 -1.58 10.78
CA VAL A 100 -7.12 -1.71 9.56
C VAL A 100 -6.23 -2.01 8.39
N GLU A 101 -6.68 -2.88 7.51
CA GLU A 101 -6.06 -3.16 6.21
C GLU A 101 -7.02 -2.71 5.10
N ASN A 102 -6.49 -2.06 4.07
CA ASN A 102 -7.30 -1.64 2.93
C ASN A 102 -7.10 -2.55 1.71
N LYS A 103 -7.93 -2.35 0.66
CA LYS A 103 -7.89 -3.14 -0.58
C LYS A 103 -6.56 -3.09 -1.35
N TYR A 104 -5.66 -2.18 -0.98
CA TYR A 104 -4.31 -2.04 -1.53
C TYR A 104 -3.25 -2.73 -0.66
N GLY A 105 -3.65 -3.47 0.38
CA GLY A 105 -2.74 -4.15 1.32
C GLY A 105 -2.03 -3.20 2.28
N ARG A 106 -2.47 -1.94 2.39
CA ARG A 106 -1.89 -0.97 3.33
C ARG A 106 -2.51 -1.16 4.71
N VAL A 107 -1.67 -1.35 5.71
CA VAL A 107 -2.07 -1.52 7.11
C VAL A 107 -1.80 -0.24 7.89
N PHE A 108 -2.79 0.19 8.67
CA PHE A 108 -2.65 1.25 9.66
C PHE A 108 -2.93 0.67 11.05
N VAL A 109 -2.01 0.89 11.99
CA VAL A 109 -2.15 0.45 13.39
C VAL A 109 -2.45 1.67 14.25
N TYR A 110 -3.53 1.61 15.02
CA TYR A 110 -3.89 2.64 16.00
C TYR A 110 -3.12 2.40 17.30
N GLU A 111 -1.88 2.91 17.34
CA GLU A 111 -0.95 2.73 18.46
C GLU A 111 -1.17 3.73 19.60
N GLU A 112 -2.09 4.69 19.46
CA GLU A 112 -2.33 5.71 20.48
C GLU A 112 -2.88 5.13 21.78
N ASN A 113 -3.76 4.12 21.69
CA ASN A 113 -4.37 3.49 22.85
C ASN A 113 -4.62 2.00 22.64
N VAL A 114 -4.37 1.22 23.68
CA VAL A 114 -4.71 -0.21 23.73
C VAL A 114 -6.22 -0.35 23.97
N PHE A 115 -6.90 -1.11 23.13
CA PHE A 115 -8.30 -1.46 23.31
C PHE A 115 -8.46 -2.50 24.43
N VAL A 116 -9.48 -2.35 25.27
CA VAL A 116 -9.70 -3.18 26.45
C VAL A 116 -11.07 -3.88 26.37
N PRO A 117 -11.13 -5.17 25.99
CA PRO A 117 -12.36 -5.95 26.03
C PRO A 117 -12.86 -6.16 27.46
N ILE A 118 -14.19 -6.18 27.63
CA ILE A 118 -14.86 -6.58 28.87
C ILE A 118 -15.43 -7.99 28.65
N PRO A 119 -14.97 -9.00 29.42
CA PRO A 119 -15.53 -10.35 29.42
C PRO A 119 -17.00 -10.40 29.86
#